data_AF-A0AB37ZX78-F1
#
_entry.id   AF-A0AB37ZX78-F1
#
_cell.length_a   1.000
_cell.length_b   1.000
_cell.length_c   1.000
_cell.angle_alpha   90.00
_cell.angle_beta   90.00
_cell.angle_gamma   90.00
#
_symmetry.space_group_name_H-M   'P 1'
#
loop_
_entity.id
_entity.type
_entity.pdbx_description
1 polymer ?
#
loop_
_entity_poly.entity_id
_entity_poly.type
_entity_poly.pdbx_seq_one_letter_code
_entity_poly.pdbx_strand_id
1 'polypeptide(L)'
;MVHTINDISEFDKLYPEQQIQLVTWCEKSFIQIKNITNCRSSYGLKHDFEYSTDGFYISNGSFKGAMIKAGFKHKEHIGSPNWHFNISKKSVKRVRELNRQ
;
A
#
# COMPACT_ATOMS: atom_id res chain seq x y z
N MET A 1 -23.54 10.12 2.00
CA MET A 1 -22.75 8.99 2.50
C MET A 1 -21.28 9.30 2.25
N VAL A 2 -20.50 9.55 3.30
CA VAL A 2 -19.08 9.89 3.16
C VAL A 2 -18.36 8.60 2.79
N HIS A 3 -17.98 8.44 1.52
CA HIS A 3 -17.32 7.23 1.06
C HIS A 3 -16.03 7.01 1.85
N THR A 4 -15.99 5.87 2.53
CA THR A 4 -14.97 5.33 3.43
C THR A 4 -13.68 4.93 2.70
N ILE A 5 -13.23 5.68 1.70
CA ILE A 5 -12.08 5.34 0.79
C ILE A 5 -10.72 5.20 1.50
N ASN A 6 -10.68 5.37 2.82
CA ASN A 6 -9.51 5.27 3.68
C ASN A 6 -9.63 4.14 4.72
N ASP A 7 -10.78 3.49 4.81
CA ASP A 7 -11.04 2.38 5.74
C ASP A 7 -10.49 1.06 5.20
N ILE A 8 -9.95 0.21 6.06
CA ILE A 8 -9.32 -1.04 5.65
C ILE A 8 -10.31 -2.04 5.03
N SER A 9 -11.61 -1.92 5.36
CA SER A 9 -12.69 -2.74 4.77
C SER A 9 -12.89 -2.50 3.28
N GLU A 10 -12.34 -1.41 2.72
CA GLU A 10 -12.33 -1.20 1.26
C GLU A 10 -11.50 -2.26 0.52
N PHE A 11 -10.65 -3.00 1.21
CA PHE A 11 -9.94 -4.14 0.61
C PHE A 11 -10.91 -5.28 0.27
N ASP A 12 -11.83 -5.59 1.18
CA ASP A 12 -12.77 -6.71 1.03
C ASP A 12 -13.81 -6.47 -0.09
N LYS A 13 -13.91 -5.22 -0.57
CA LYS A 13 -14.77 -4.82 -1.70
C LYS A 13 -14.14 -5.05 -3.06
N LEU A 14 -12.83 -5.32 -3.12
CA LEU A 14 -12.14 -5.66 -4.36
C LEU A 14 -12.56 -7.08 -4.81
N TYR A 15 -12.50 -7.35 -6.12
CA TYR A 15 -12.68 -8.71 -6.60
C TYR A 15 -11.59 -9.63 -6.05
N PRO A 16 -11.85 -10.94 -5.85
CA PRO A 16 -10.88 -11.87 -5.28
C PRO A 16 -9.52 -11.87 -5.99
N GLU A 17 -9.51 -11.78 -7.33
CA GLU A 17 -8.29 -11.67 -8.13
C GLU A 17 -7.51 -10.38 -7.85
N GLN A 18 -8.21 -9.26 -7.67
CA GLN A 18 -7.62 -7.97 -7.34
C GLN A 18 -7.02 -7.98 -5.92
N GLN A 19 -7.70 -8.62 -4.97
CA GLN A 19 -7.19 -8.81 -3.61
C GLN A 19 -5.86 -9.59 -3.63
N ILE A 20 -5.84 -10.73 -4.34
CA ILE A 20 -4.64 -11.57 -4.48
C ILE A 20 -3.51 -10.79 -5.16
N GLN A 21 -3.79 -10.11 -6.25
CA GLN A 21 -2.81 -9.34 -7.02
C GLN A 21 -2.21 -8.20 -6.18
N LEU A 22 -3.03 -7.46 -5.45
CA LEU A 22 -2.57 -6.35 -4.62
C LEU A 22 -1.70 -6.84 -3.45
N VAL A 23 -2.13 -7.90 -2.73
CA VAL A 23 -1.34 -8.48 -1.63
C VAL A 23 -0.01 -9.03 -2.15
N THR A 24 -0.06 -9.79 -3.24
CA THR A 24 1.13 -10.36 -3.89
C THR A 24 2.10 -9.26 -4.33
N TRP A 25 1.57 -8.15 -4.87
CA TRP A 25 2.38 -7.00 -5.23
C TRP A 25 3.06 -6.37 -4.01
N CYS A 26 2.34 -6.18 -2.90
CA CYS A 26 2.90 -5.65 -1.65
C CYS A 26 4.06 -6.52 -1.14
N GLU A 27 3.89 -7.84 -1.11
CA GLU A 27 4.89 -8.81 -0.65
C GLU A 27 6.15 -8.82 -1.54
N LYS A 28 5.97 -8.76 -2.86
CA LYS A 28 7.09 -8.78 -3.82
C LYS A 28 7.81 -7.44 -3.91
N SER A 29 7.08 -6.34 -3.73
CA SER A 29 7.59 -4.98 -3.95
C SER A 29 8.33 -4.42 -2.75
N PHE A 30 7.95 -4.79 -1.52
CA PHE A 30 8.48 -4.19 -0.31
C PHE A 30 9.27 -5.16 0.57
N ILE A 31 10.40 -4.68 1.07
CA ILE A 31 11.19 -5.41 2.07
C ILE A 31 10.76 -4.93 3.45
N GLN A 32 10.22 -5.84 4.26
CA GLN A 32 9.86 -5.56 5.65
C GLN A 32 11.10 -5.33 6.52
N ILE A 33 11.03 -4.36 7.43
CA ILE A 33 12.07 -4.06 8.41
C ILE A 33 11.48 -3.97 9.82
N LYS A 34 12.35 -3.92 10.84
CA LYS A 34 11.91 -3.92 12.26
C LYS A 34 11.11 -2.67 12.63
N ASN A 35 11.55 -1.50 12.18
CA ASN A 35 11.01 -0.21 12.59
C ASN A 35 10.09 0.37 11.51
N ILE A 36 9.02 1.05 11.94
CA ILE A 36 8.16 1.82 11.04
C ILE A 36 8.93 3.03 10.52
N THR A 37 8.82 3.32 9.23
CA THR A 37 9.51 4.46 8.62
C THR A 37 8.50 5.44 8.02
N ASN A 38 8.86 6.72 8.04
CA ASN A 38 8.07 7.80 7.47
C ASN A 38 8.48 8.15 6.03
N CYS A 39 9.11 7.22 5.30
CA CYS A 39 9.70 7.54 3.99
C CYS A 39 8.66 7.77 2.89
N ARG A 40 7.51 7.11 3.00
CA ARG A 40 6.38 7.27 2.10
C ARG A 40 5.11 6.87 2.85
N SER A 41 4.01 7.55 2.56
CA SER A 41 2.72 7.27 3.16
C SER A 41 1.94 6.25 2.34
N SER A 42 0.90 5.66 2.93
CA SER A 42 -0.02 4.74 2.26
C SER A 42 -0.55 5.32 0.94
N TYR A 43 -0.85 6.62 0.90
CA TYR A 43 -1.28 7.31 -0.31
C TYR A 43 -0.24 7.27 -1.43
N GLY A 44 1.02 7.58 -1.11
CA GLY A 44 2.10 7.53 -2.10
C GLY A 44 2.40 6.11 -2.57
N LEU A 45 2.32 5.13 -1.67
CA LEU A 45 2.58 3.72 -1.98
C LEU A 45 1.45 3.11 -2.81
N LYS A 46 0.20 3.48 -2.53
CA LYS A 46 -0.95 3.17 -3.39
C LYS A 46 -0.67 3.60 -4.83
N HIS A 47 -0.22 4.85 -5.03
CA HIS A 47 0.08 5.37 -6.37
C HIS A 47 1.22 4.59 -7.04
N ASP A 48 2.20 4.14 -6.26
CA ASP A 48 3.25 3.26 -6.77
C ASP A 48 2.68 1.91 -7.26
N PHE A 49 1.59 1.40 -6.69
CA PHE A 49 0.87 0.25 -7.23
C PHE A 49 0.09 0.62 -8.50
N GLU A 50 -0.71 1.69 -8.46
CA GLU A 50 -1.55 2.13 -9.60
C GLU A 50 -0.72 2.41 -10.86
N TYR A 51 0.52 2.88 -10.72
CA TYR A 51 1.44 3.14 -11.84
C TYR A 51 2.37 1.98 -12.19
N SER A 52 2.24 0.82 -11.54
CA SER A 52 2.98 -0.38 -11.95
C SER A 52 2.36 -1.03 -13.19
N THR A 53 3.11 -1.88 -13.88
CA THR A 53 2.67 -2.55 -15.12
C THR A 53 1.35 -3.31 -14.95
N ASP A 54 1.17 -3.97 -13.81
CA ASP A 54 -0.05 -4.71 -13.46
C ASP A 54 -0.90 -3.90 -12.46
N GLY A 55 -0.73 -2.58 -12.41
CA GLY A 55 -1.48 -1.70 -11.52
C GLY A 55 -2.93 -1.53 -11.95
N PHE A 56 -3.81 -1.31 -10.97
CA PHE A 56 -5.18 -0.85 -11.22
C PHE A 56 -5.61 0.11 -10.11
N TYR A 57 -6.66 0.90 -10.37
CA TYR A 57 -7.15 1.89 -9.41
C TYR A 57 -7.65 1.23 -8.12
N ILE A 58 -7.19 1.73 -6.97
CA ILE A 58 -7.59 1.25 -5.64
C ILE A 58 -7.83 2.40 -4.69
N SER A 59 -8.61 2.19 -3.63
CA SER A 59 -8.71 3.20 -2.57
C SER A 59 -7.46 3.18 -1.66
N ASN A 60 -7.24 4.25 -0.90
CA ASN A 60 -6.17 4.26 0.11
C ASN A 60 -6.45 3.22 1.22
N GLY A 61 -7.74 3.00 1.52
CA GLY A 61 -8.23 1.95 2.41
C GLY A 61 -7.88 0.55 1.94
N SER A 62 -8.12 0.25 0.66
CA SER A 62 -7.80 -1.04 0.04
C SER A 62 -6.30 -1.32 0.11
N PHE A 63 -5.45 -0.31 -0.14
CA PHE A 63 -4.00 -0.45 0.00
C PHE A 63 -3.58 -0.76 1.44
N LYS A 64 -4.15 -0.07 2.44
CA LYS A 64 -3.86 -0.35 3.85
C LYS A 64 -4.26 -1.76 4.25
N GLY A 65 -5.44 -2.21 3.82
CA GLY A 65 -5.93 -3.56 4.06
C GLY A 65 -4.96 -4.61 3.49
N ALA A 66 -4.51 -4.42 2.25
CA ALA A 66 -3.53 -5.30 1.62
C ALA A 66 -2.20 -5.35 2.38
N MET A 67 -1.68 -4.21 2.83
CA MET A 67 -0.45 -4.16 3.63
C MET A 67 -0.57 -4.91 4.97
N ILE A 68 -1.75 -4.86 5.63
CA ILE A 68 -2.01 -5.68 6.82
C ILE A 68 -2.01 -7.16 6.47
N LYS A 69 -2.71 -7.56 5.39
CA LYS A 69 -2.79 -8.95 4.94
C LYS A 69 -1.41 -9.52 4.56
N ALA A 70 -0.54 -8.68 3.99
CA ALA A 70 0.85 -9.01 3.67
C ALA A 70 1.80 -9.01 4.90
N GLY A 71 1.30 -8.79 6.11
CA GLY A 71 2.08 -8.92 7.36
C GLY A 71 2.90 -7.68 7.76
N PHE A 72 2.69 -6.53 7.11
CA PHE A 72 3.37 -5.29 7.47
C PHE A 72 2.76 -4.63 8.71
N LYS A 73 3.63 -4.10 9.57
CA LYS A 73 3.24 -3.26 10.71
C LYS A 73 3.00 -1.84 10.23
N HIS A 74 2.08 -1.14 10.88
CA HIS A 74 1.69 0.21 10.50
C HIS A 74 1.60 1.15 11.71
N LYS A 75 1.65 2.45 11.42
CA LYS A 75 1.33 3.54 12.34
C LYS A 75 0.49 4.56 11.61
N GLU A 76 -0.55 5.04 12.27
CA GLU A 76 -1.39 6.12 11.76
C GLU A 76 -0.65 7.46 11.78
N HIS A 77 -0.90 8.31 10.78
CA HIS A 77 -0.45 9.69 10.79
C HIS A 77 -1.53 10.56 11.43
N ILE A 78 -1.26 11.09 12.63
CA ILE A 78 -2.21 11.92 13.38
C ILE A 78 -2.68 13.10 12.51
N GLY A 79 -3.99 13.28 12.40
CA GLY A 79 -4.60 14.34 11.57
C GLY A 79 -4.62 14.06 10.07
N SER A 80 -4.25 12.85 9.63
CA SER A 80 -4.24 12.45 8.23
C SER A 80 -4.84 11.06 8.06
N PRO A 81 -5.58 10.78 6.97
CA PRO A 81 -6.03 9.41 6.69
C PRO A 81 -4.89 8.48 6.28
N ASN A 82 -3.64 8.94 6.24
CA ASN A 82 -2.53 8.18 5.70
C ASN A 82 -1.80 7.38 6.77
N TRP A 83 -1.28 6.22 6.39
CA TRP A 83 -0.49 5.36 7.28
C TRP A 83 0.97 5.27 6.84
N HIS A 84 1.83 4.91 7.79
CA HIS A 84 3.23 4.60 7.55
C HIS A 84 3.48 3.13 7.91
N PHE A 85 4.37 2.48 7.18
CA PHE A 85 4.64 1.04 7.32
C PHE A 85 6.10 0.77 7.66
N ASN A 86 6.37 -0.41 8.20
CA ASN A 86 7.71 -0.93 8.45
C ASN A 86 8.38 -1.47 7.17
N ILE A 87 8.48 -0.61 6.16
CA ILE A 87 9.10 -0.93 4.87
C ILE A 87 10.45 -0.26 4.72
N SER A 88 11.37 -0.92 4.01
CA SER A 88 12.69 -0.39 3.69
C SER A 88 12.60 0.77 2.69
N LYS A 89 13.34 1.86 2.96
CA LYS A 89 13.52 2.96 2.00
C LYS A 89 14.06 2.48 0.66
N LYS A 90 14.91 1.43 0.67
CA LYS A 90 15.53 0.86 -0.54
C LYS A 90 14.49 0.20 -1.45
N SER A 91 13.55 -0.55 -0.90
CA SER A 91 12.51 -1.19 -1.70
C SER A 91 11.54 -0.17 -2.30
N VAL A 92 11.17 0.86 -1.54
CA VAL A 92 10.34 1.97 -2.07
C VAL A 92 11.04 2.68 -3.22
N LYS A 93 12.35 2.95 -3.10
CA LYS A 93 13.13 3.55 -4.18
C LYS A 93 13.14 2.66 -5.43
N ARG A 94 13.36 1.36 -5.28
CA ARG A 94 13.35 0.37 -6.38
C ARG A 94 12.03 0.36 -7.13
N VAL A 95 10.89 0.29 -6.43
CA VAL A 95 9.55 0.30 -7.07
C VAL A 95 9.37 1.54 -7.94
N ARG A 96 9.73 2.72 -7.41
CA ARG A 96 9.61 3.98 -8.15
C ARG A 96 10.57 4.10 -9.34
N GLU A 97 11.70 3.41 -9.30
CA GLU A 97 12.62 3.34 -10.46
C GLU A 97 12.06 2.45 -11.56
N LEU A 98 11.39 1.35 -11.19
CA LEU A 98 10.71 0.48 -12.15
C LEU A 98 9.52 1.17 -12.83
N ASN A 99 8.73 1.95 -12.08
CA ASN A 99 7.57 2.67 -12.64
C ASN A 99 7.92 3.89 -13.50
N ARG A 100 9.22 4.22 -13.66
CA ARG A 100 9.68 5.37 -14.48
C ARG A 100 10.10 4.99 -15.90
N GLN A 101 10.04 3.70 -16.22
CA GLN A 101 10.36 3.13 -17.53
C GLN A 101 9.11 3.11 -18.41
#